data_AF-A0A2D6MDT4-F1
#
_entry.id   AF-A0A2D6MDT4-F1
#
_cell.length_a   1.000
_cell.length_b   1.000
_cell.length_c   1.000
_cell.angle_alpha   90.00
_cell.angle_beta   90.00
_cell.angle_gamma   90.00
#
_symmetry.space_group_name_H-M   'P 1'
#
loop_
_entity.id
_entity.type
_entity.pdbx_description
1 polymer ?
#
loop_
_entity_poly.entity_id
_entity_poly.type
_entity_poly.pdbx_seq_one_letter_code
_entity_poly.pdbx_strand_id
1 'polypeptide(L)'
;MQKKELDIENHLDVLLPLNMIKFPTHPILTKRWSLGQRAADGLTKYMGSWFFIILFILFFLVWIALNSFFLIRYSMGEPFDPYPFILLNLALSCLAAIQAPIILMSQNRQSQKDRVRSEYDYSVNRKAEKEIQQIQKQLERIEKGLKK
;
A
#
# COMPACT_ATOMS: atom_id res chain seq x y z
N MET A 1 -29.80 18.08 -44.18
CA MET A 1 -28.84 17.41 -43.29
C MET A 1 -29.12 17.66 -41.80
N GLN A 2 -29.78 18.75 -41.41
CA GLN A 2 -30.10 19.12 -40.01
C GLN A 2 -31.13 18.26 -39.25
N LYS A 3 -31.84 17.33 -39.90
CA LYS A 3 -32.92 16.55 -39.24
C LYS A 3 -32.44 15.24 -38.59
N LYS A 4 -31.19 14.84 -38.82
CA LYS A 4 -30.61 13.60 -38.28
C LYS A 4 -29.71 13.83 -37.06
N GLU A 5 -29.22 15.06 -36.86
CA GLU A 5 -28.47 15.45 -35.67
C GLU A 5 -29.39 15.74 -34.46
N LEU A 6 -30.61 16.24 -34.71
CA LEU A 6 -31.57 16.57 -33.65
C LEU A 6 -32.17 15.33 -32.94
N ASP A 7 -32.06 14.15 -33.55
CA ASP A 7 -32.53 12.89 -32.96
C ASP A 7 -31.47 12.27 -32.03
N ILE A 8 -30.18 12.57 -32.24
CA ILE A 8 -29.09 12.03 -31.42
C ILE A 8 -29.02 12.78 -30.08
N GLU A 9 -29.33 14.09 -30.08
CA GLU A 9 -29.29 14.92 -28.88
C GLU A 9 -30.45 14.62 -27.91
N ASN A 10 -31.66 14.37 -28.43
CA ASN A 10 -32.83 13.99 -27.62
C ASN A 10 -32.75 12.55 -27.05
N HIS A 11 -31.98 11.67 -27.68
CA HIS A 11 -31.78 10.30 -27.20
C HIS A 11 -30.64 10.19 -26.18
N LEU A 12 -29.82 11.23 -26.01
CA LEU A 12 -28.70 11.23 -25.05
C LEU A 12 -29.17 11.51 -23.61
N ASP A 13 -30.34 12.10 -23.41
CA ASP A 13 -30.95 12.30 -22.09
C ASP A 13 -31.48 11.00 -21.45
N VAL A 14 -31.57 9.93 -22.25
CA VAL A 14 -31.92 8.57 -21.80
C VAL A 14 -30.69 7.81 -21.29
N LEU A 15 -29.48 8.28 -21.60
CA LEU A 15 -28.26 7.78 -20.99
C LEU A 15 -28.12 8.41 -19.61
N LEU A 16 -28.76 7.74 -18.64
CA LEU A 16 -28.63 7.88 -17.18
C LEU A 16 -27.54 8.91 -16.80
N PRO A 17 -27.90 10.08 -16.22
CA PRO A 17 -26.93 11.15 -16.01
C PRO A 17 -25.71 10.55 -15.33
N LEU A 18 -24.56 10.54 -16.01
CA LEU A 18 -23.30 9.98 -15.52
C LEU A 18 -22.87 10.61 -14.18
N ASN A 19 -23.54 11.69 -13.79
CA ASN A 19 -23.47 12.38 -12.52
C ASN A 19 -24.19 11.67 -11.34
N MET A 20 -24.97 10.61 -11.58
CA MET A 20 -25.72 9.86 -10.56
C MET A 20 -25.09 8.50 -10.23
N ILE A 21 -24.01 8.10 -10.90
CA ILE A 21 -23.21 6.95 -10.47
C ILE A 21 -22.38 7.41 -9.28
N LYS A 22 -23.01 7.45 -8.11
CA LYS A 22 -22.33 7.65 -6.83
C LYS A 22 -21.51 6.39 -6.60
N PHE A 23 -20.28 6.37 -7.12
CA PHE A 23 -19.35 5.28 -6.87
C PHE A 23 -19.28 5.11 -5.36
N PRO A 24 -19.56 3.90 -4.85
CA PRO A 24 -19.52 3.68 -3.42
C PRO A 24 -18.10 4.02 -2.96
N THR A 25 -18.00 5.07 -2.13
CA THR A 25 -16.73 5.64 -1.70
C THR A 25 -16.01 4.60 -0.86
N HIS A 26 -14.83 4.17 -1.31
CA HIS A 26 -14.07 3.15 -0.58
C HIS A 26 -13.75 3.62 0.84
N PRO A 27 -14.00 2.79 1.87
CA PRO A 27 -13.83 3.15 3.28
C PRO A 27 -12.38 3.48 3.67
N ILE A 28 -11.40 3.14 2.83
CA ILE A 28 -9.97 3.36 3.09
C ILE A 28 -9.57 4.85 2.93
N LEU A 29 -10.40 5.67 2.29
CA LEU A 29 -10.08 7.06 1.95
C LEU A 29 -10.32 8.07 3.08
N THR A 30 -10.99 7.69 4.17
CA THR A 30 -11.48 8.65 5.19
C THR A 30 -10.57 8.78 6.42
N LYS A 31 -9.50 8.00 6.53
CA LYS A 31 -8.64 8.00 7.74
C LYS A 31 -7.62 9.15 7.67
N ARG A 32 -7.65 10.08 8.63
CA ARG A 32 -6.58 11.09 8.83
C ARG A 32 -5.37 10.42 9.48
N TRP A 33 -4.17 10.71 8.96
CA TRP A 33 -2.93 10.02 9.34
C TRP A 33 -2.19 10.86 10.38
N SER A 34 -1.72 10.24 11.46
CA SER A 34 -0.87 10.94 12.43
C SER A 34 0.53 11.21 11.83
N LEU A 35 1.24 12.23 12.33
CA LEU A 35 2.58 12.59 11.85
C LEU A 35 3.55 11.40 11.94
N GLY A 36 3.49 10.63 13.03
CA GLY A 36 4.29 9.42 13.20
C GLY A 36 3.96 8.32 12.19
N GLN A 37 2.68 8.19 11.79
CA GLN A 37 2.27 7.23 10.77
C GLN A 37 2.82 7.61 9.39
N ARG A 38 2.83 8.90 9.03
CA ARG A 38 3.40 9.37 7.74
C ARG A 38 4.91 9.16 7.68
N ALA A 39 5.62 9.43 8.78
CA ALA A 39 7.06 9.20 8.87
C ALA A 39 7.39 7.70 8.75
N ALA A 40 6.67 6.84 9.47
CA ALA A 40 6.91 5.41 9.46
C ALA A 40 6.77 4.81 8.06
N ASP A 41 5.77 5.22 7.26
CA ASP A 41 5.61 4.63 5.93
C ASP A 41 6.16 5.40 4.75
N GLY A 42 6.70 6.60 5.01
CA GLY A 42 7.85 7.09 4.25
C GLY A 42 9.06 6.18 4.46
N LEU A 43 9.44 5.91 5.71
CA LEU A 43 10.63 5.13 6.05
C LEU A 43 10.56 3.69 5.50
N THR A 44 9.40 3.01 5.62
CA THR A 44 9.20 1.66 5.06
C THR A 44 9.37 1.63 3.54
N LYS A 45 8.89 2.67 2.82
CA LYS A 45 9.08 2.77 1.36
C LYS A 45 10.55 2.93 0.99
N TYR A 46 11.32 3.71 1.75
CA TYR A 46 12.75 3.91 1.48
C TYR A 46 13.59 2.70 1.89
N MET A 47 13.30 2.06 3.03
CA MET A 47 14.01 0.87 3.51
C MET A 47 13.76 -0.38 2.66
N GLY A 48 12.65 -0.46 1.93
CA GLY A 48 12.34 -1.58 1.02
C GLY A 48 12.96 -1.50 -0.37
N SER A 49 13.75 -0.46 -0.66
CA SER A 49 14.35 -0.26 -1.99
C SER A 49 15.68 -1.01 -2.12
N TRP A 50 15.92 -1.63 -3.28
CA TRP A 50 17.19 -2.25 -3.64
C TRP A 50 18.38 -1.30 -3.54
N PHE A 51 18.17 -0.01 -3.83
CA PHE A 51 19.22 1.00 -3.72
C PHE A 51 19.69 1.22 -2.28
N PHE A 52 18.77 1.15 -1.30
CA PHE A 52 19.11 1.32 0.12
C PHE A 52 19.99 0.19 0.62
N ILE A 53 19.68 -1.06 0.23
CA ILE A 53 20.46 -2.24 0.61
C ILE A 53 21.89 -2.12 0.09
N ILE A 54 22.08 -1.74 -1.17
CA ILE A 54 23.40 -1.58 -1.79
C ILE A 54 24.21 -0.47 -1.08
N LEU A 55 23.59 0.68 -0.82
CA LEU A 55 24.24 1.78 -0.10
C LEU A 55 24.67 1.36 1.32
N PHE A 56 23.84 0.59 2.01
CA PHE A 56 24.09 0.11 3.36
C PHE A 56 25.26 -0.88 3.41
N ILE A 57 25.32 -1.80 2.44
CA ILE A 57 26.46 -2.71 2.27
C ILE A 57 27.75 -1.93 1.97
N LEU A 58 27.69 -0.95 1.06
CA LEU A 58 28.84 -0.11 0.74
C LEU A 58 29.34 0.65 1.97
N PHE A 59 28.43 1.20 2.78
CA PHE A 59 28.77 1.88 4.02
C PHE A 59 29.55 0.98 4.98
N PHE A 60 29.11 -0.28 5.18
CA PHE A 60 29.89 -1.24 5.99
C PHE A 60 31.26 -1.52 5.40
N LEU A 61 31.35 -1.76 4.09
CA LEU A 61 32.62 -2.02 3.43
C LEU A 61 33.60 -0.86 3.61
N VAL A 62 33.12 0.38 3.46
CA VAL A 62 33.92 1.60 3.69
C VAL A 62 34.34 1.70 5.15
N TRP A 63 33.43 1.44 6.10
CA TRP A 63 33.73 1.50 7.53
C TRP A 63 34.79 0.47 7.95
N ILE A 64 34.65 -0.77 7.46
CA ILE A 64 35.61 -1.85 7.69
C ILE A 64 36.95 -1.50 7.04
N ALA A 65 36.96 -1.00 5.80
CA ALA A 65 38.18 -0.60 5.11
C ALA A 65 38.91 0.55 5.81
N LEU A 66 38.18 1.56 6.28
CA LEU A 66 38.75 2.68 7.05
C LEU A 66 39.35 2.18 8.38
N ASN A 67 38.63 1.35 9.14
CA ASN A 67 39.14 0.80 10.39
C ASN A 67 40.35 -0.11 10.16
N SER A 68 40.32 -0.98 9.14
CA SER A 68 41.45 -1.85 8.78
C SER A 68 42.67 -1.04 8.32
N PHE A 69 42.47 0.01 7.53
CA PHE A 69 43.54 0.91 7.10
C PHE A 69 44.15 1.70 8.26
N PHE A 70 43.32 2.17 9.20
CA PHE A 70 43.79 2.84 10.41
C PHE A 70 44.58 1.88 11.31
N LEU A 71 44.11 0.64 11.46
CA LEU A 71 44.79 -0.42 12.23
C LEU A 71 46.16 -0.77 11.62
N ILE A 72 46.26 -0.85 10.29
CA ILE A 72 47.51 -1.20 9.58
C ILE A 72 48.51 -0.03 9.55
N ARG A 73 48.06 1.22 9.36
CA ARG A 73 48.96 2.39 9.25
C ARG A 73 49.33 3.05 10.57
N TYR A 74 48.45 3.03 11.58
CA TYR A 74 48.66 3.68 12.88
C TYR A 74 49.04 2.68 14.00
N SER A 75 49.60 1.52 13.63
CA SER A 75 50.02 0.41 14.50
C SER A 75 51.14 0.72 15.54
N MET A 76 51.26 1.97 16.01
CA MET A 76 52.00 2.38 17.21
C MET A 76 51.12 3.01 18.30
N GLY A 77 49.81 3.22 18.06
CA GLY A 77 48.85 3.70 19.06
C GLY A 77 47.72 2.69 19.31
N GLU A 78 47.03 2.81 20.45
CA GLU A 78 45.88 1.96 20.79
C GLU A 78 44.84 1.98 19.64
N PRO A 79 44.37 0.82 19.16
CA PRO A 79 43.39 0.78 18.09
C PRO A 79 42.08 1.42 18.55
N PHE A 80 41.54 2.34 17.74
CA PHE A 80 40.27 3.02 18.02
C PHE A 80 39.07 2.05 18.08
N ASP A 81 39.11 0.93 17.35
CA ASP A 81 38.14 -0.18 17.42
C ASP A 81 38.79 -1.53 17.03
N PRO A 82 39.36 -2.30 17.98
CA PRO A 82 39.94 -3.62 17.72
C PRO A 82 38.90 -4.61 17.17
N TYR A 83 39.34 -5.56 16.35
CA TYR A 83 38.52 -6.70 15.95
C TYR A 83 37.99 -7.41 17.21
N PRO A 84 36.66 -7.52 17.44
CA PRO A 84 35.56 -7.68 16.47
C PRO A 84 34.64 -6.46 16.21
N PHE A 85 35.17 -5.22 16.22
CA PHE A 85 34.42 -3.97 15.94
C PHE A 85 33.22 -3.73 16.88
N ILE A 86 33.49 -3.44 18.16
CA ILE A 86 32.47 -3.36 19.21
C ILE A 86 31.48 -2.22 18.98
N LEU A 87 31.96 -1.08 18.43
CA LEU A 87 31.12 0.09 18.18
C LEU A 87 30.15 -0.17 17.02
N LEU A 88 30.62 -0.82 15.96
CA LEU A 88 29.79 -1.19 14.83
C LEU A 88 28.70 -2.18 15.26
N ASN A 89 29.08 -3.18 16.07
CA ASN A 89 28.15 -4.18 16.58
C ASN A 89 27.06 -3.55 17.47
N LEU A 90 27.44 -2.61 18.35
CA LEU A 90 26.49 -1.87 19.18
C LEU A 90 25.50 -1.05 18.34
N ALA A 91 26.01 -0.31 17.35
CA ALA A 91 25.18 0.50 16.46
C ALA A 91 24.19 -0.37 15.68
N LEU A 92 24.64 -1.52 15.16
CA LEU A 92 23.80 -2.48 14.44
C LEU A 92 22.71 -3.09 15.31
N SER A 93 23.06 -3.46 16.54
CA SER A 93 22.11 -4.01 17.51
C SER A 93 21.00 -3.00 17.84
N CYS A 94 21.38 -1.73 18.05
CA CYS A 94 20.41 -0.66 18.28
C CYS A 94 19.51 -0.42 17.05
N LEU A 95 20.10 -0.41 15.85
CA LEU A 95 19.36 -0.24 14.59
C LEU A 95 18.34 -1.37 14.40
N ALA A 96 18.75 -2.63 14.61
CA ALA A 96 17.87 -3.79 14.51
C ALA A 96 16.74 -3.75 15.54
N ALA A 97 17.02 -3.32 16.78
CA ALA A 97 16.02 -3.21 17.84
C ALA A 97 14.89 -2.22 17.48
N ILE A 98 15.22 -1.12 16.79
CA ILE A 98 14.24 -0.11 16.34
C ILE A 98 13.51 -0.56 15.07
N GLN A 99 14.14 -1.36 14.22
CA GLN A 99 13.51 -1.86 12.98
C GLN A 99 12.30 -2.76 13.25
N ALA A 100 12.39 -3.70 14.19
CA ALA A 100 11.32 -4.66 14.48
C ALA A 100 9.95 -4.00 14.80
N PRO A 101 9.84 -3.01 15.72
CA PRO A 101 8.57 -2.35 16.00
C PRO A 101 8.07 -1.48 14.83
N ILE A 102 8.97 -0.83 14.07
CA ILE A 102 8.56 -0.05 12.88
C ILE A 102 7.94 -0.97 11.83
N ILE A 103 8.58 -2.12 11.56
CA ILE A 103 8.06 -3.13 10.65
C ILE A 103 6.71 -3.64 11.16
N LEU A 104 6.59 -3.96 12.45
CA LEU A 104 5.34 -4.45 13.05
C LEU A 104 4.21 -3.41 12.97
N MET A 105 4.50 -2.13 13.22
CA MET A 105 3.53 -1.05 13.08
C MET A 105 3.09 -0.87 11.62
N SER A 106 4.02 -0.98 10.66
CA SER A 106 3.71 -0.92 9.24
C SER A 106 2.86 -2.12 8.80
N GLN A 107 3.18 -3.32 9.27
CA GLN A 107 2.43 -4.56 9.01
C GLN A 107 1.01 -4.52 9.61
N ASN A 108 0.87 -4.17 10.89
CA ASN A 108 -0.44 -4.07 11.56
C ASN A 108 -1.36 -3.06 10.85
N ARG A 109 -0.79 -2.00 10.28
CA ARG A 109 -1.55 -1.01 9.52
C ARG A 109 -1.93 -1.51 8.14
N GLN A 110 -1.05 -2.24 7.45
CA GLN A 110 -1.36 -2.84 6.16
C GLN A 110 -2.46 -3.89 6.32
N SER A 111 -2.37 -4.77 7.33
CA SER A 111 -3.40 -5.78 7.61
C SER A 111 -4.76 -5.19 7.96
N GLN A 112 -4.80 -4.06 8.69
CA GLN A 112 -6.05 -3.32 8.93
C GLN A 112 -6.68 -2.81 7.62
N LYS A 113 -5.87 -2.26 6.71
CA LYS A 113 -6.37 -1.80 5.39
C LYS A 113 -6.88 -2.97 4.57
N ASP A 114 -6.15 -4.08 4.56
CA ASP A 114 -6.51 -5.29 3.81
C ASP A 114 -7.80 -5.91 4.34
N ARG A 115 -8.01 -5.93 5.66
CA ARG A 115 -9.26 -6.39 6.28
C ARG A 115 -10.45 -5.51 5.89
N VAL A 116 -10.33 -4.20 6.02
CA VAL A 116 -11.40 -3.25 5.63
C VAL A 116 -11.73 -3.39 4.13
N ARG A 117 -10.72 -3.58 3.28
CA ARG A 117 -10.92 -3.85 1.85
C ARG A 117 -11.70 -5.15 1.63
N SER A 118 -11.29 -6.23 2.29
CA SER A 118 -11.96 -7.53 2.16
C SER A 118 -13.41 -7.50 2.64
N GLU A 119 -13.71 -6.82 3.75
CA GLU A 119 -15.07 -6.67 4.27
C GLU A 119 -15.95 -5.86 3.30
N TYR A 120 -15.39 -4.79 2.75
CA TYR A 120 -16.08 -3.97 1.75
C TYR A 120 -16.38 -4.76 0.48
N ASP A 121 -15.38 -5.45 -0.09
CA ASP A 121 -15.54 -6.26 -1.30
C ASP A 121 -16.57 -7.37 -1.08
N TYR A 122 -16.55 -8.00 0.10
CA TYR A 122 -17.57 -8.98 0.50
C TYR A 122 -18.98 -8.37 0.49
N SER A 123 -19.17 -7.19 1.08
CA SER A 123 -20.47 -6.52 1.14
C SER A 123 -21.01 -6.16 -0.25
N VAL A 124 -20.14 -5.70 -1.15
CA VAL A 124 -20.49 -5.35 -2.53
C VAL A 124 -20.89 -6.60 -3.30
N ASN A 125 -20.11 -7.68 -3.20
CA ASN A 125 -20.42 -8.95 -3.84
C ASN A 125 -21.77 -9.52 -3.38
N ARG A 126 -22.06 -9.47 -2.07
CA ARG A 126 -23.36 -9.92 -1.53
C ARG A 126 -24.52 -9.07 -2.01
N LYS A 127 -24.32 -7.76 -2.20
CA LYS A 127 -25.33 -6.88 -2.77
C LYS A 127 -25.59 -7.20 -4.25
N ALA A 128 -24.52 -7.38 -5.03
CA ALA A 128 -24.61 -7.77 -6.43
C ALA A 128 -25.33 -9.12 -6.61
N GLU A 129 -25.04 -10.11 -5.76
CA GLU A 129 -25.72 -11.41 -5.76
C GLU A 129 -27.24 -11.26 -5.58
N LYS A 130 -27.68 -10.43 -4.63
CA LYS A 130 -29.11 -10.16 -4.40
C LYS A 130 -29.77 -9.46 -5.58
N GLU A 131 -29.09 -8.48 -6.18
CA GLU A 131 -29.59 -7.77 -7.36
C GLU A 131 -29.76 -8.71 -8.56
N ILE A 132 -28.80 -9.61 -8.79
CA ILE A 132 -28.88 -10.63 -9.83
C ILE A 132 -30.07 -11.57 -9.59
N GLN A 133 -30.25 -12.06 -8.35
CA GLN A 133 -31.40 -12.90 -7.99
C GLN A 133 -32.73 -12.18 -8.21
N GLN A 134 -32.79 -10.87 -7.93
CA GLN A 134 -33.99 -10.08 -8.16
C GLN A 134 -34.30 -9.92 -9.65
N ILE A 135 -33.28 -9.68 -10.48
CA ILE A 135 -33.42 -9.62 -11.93
C ILE A 135 -33.91 -10.96 -12.49
N GLN A 136 -33.33 -12.09 -12.05
CA GLN A 136 -33.78 -13.43 -12.44
C GLN A 136 -35.26 -13.65 -12.10
N LYS A 137 -35.70 -13.29 -10.89
CA LYS A 137 -37.12 -13.38 -10.50
C LYS A 137 -38.04 -12.51 -11.36
N GLN A 138 -37.58 -11.33 -11.76
CA GLN A 138 -38.35 -10.45 -12.65
C GLN A 138 -38.46 -11.04 -14.06
N LEU A 139 -37.36 -11.60 -14.60
CA LEU A 139 -37.35 -12.28 -15.89
C LEU A 139 -38.31 -13.48 -15.91
N GLU A 140 -38.25 -14.34 -14.89
CA GLU A 140 -39.19 -15.48 -14.76
C GLU A 140 -40.66 -15.03 -14.69
N ARG A 141 -40.93 -13.91 -14.00
CA ARG A 141 -42.29 -13.36 -13.90
C ARG A 141 -42.79 -12.89 -15.27
N ILE A 142 -41.95 -12.19 -16.04
CA ILE A 142 -42.29 -11.71 -17.38
C ILE A 142 -42.51 -12.91 -18.33
N GLU A 143 -41.65 -13.92 -18.28
CA GLU A 143 -41.79 -15.13 -19.12
C GLU A 143 -43.12 -15.85 -18.86
N LYS A 144 -43.52 -16.00 -17.59
CA LYS A 144 -44.81 -16.60 -17.22
C LYS A 144 -46.01 -15.76 -17.69
N GLY A 145 -45.87 -14.44 -17.72
CA GLY A 145 -46.89 -13.53 -18.22
C GLY A 145 -47.10 -13.61 -19.73
N LEU A 146 -46.05 -13.87 -20.51
CA LEU A 146 -46.12 -14.05 -21.96
C LEU A 146 -46.68 -15.41 -22.42
N LYS A 147 -46.63 -16.43 -21.56
CA LYS A 147 -47.14 -17.78 -21.86
C LYS A 147 -48.66 -17.95 -21.60
N LYS A 148 -49.36 -16.87 -21.26
CA LYS A 148 -50.78 -16.84 -20.90
C LYS A 148 -51.56 -15.99 -21.89
#